data_AF-A0A161WNB3-F1
#
_entry.id   AF-A0A161WNB3-F1
#
_cell.length_a   1.000
_cell.length_b   1.000
_cell.length_c   1.000
_cell.angle_alpha   90.00
_cell.angle_beta   90.00
_cell.angle_gamma   90.00
#
_symmetry.space_group_name_H-M   'P 1'
#
loop_
_entity.id
_entity.type
_entity.pdbx_description
1 polymer ?
#
loop_
_entity_poly.entity_id
_entity_poly.type
_entity_poly.pdbx_seq_one_letter_code
_entity_poly.pdbx_strand_id
1 'polypeptide(L)' 'MESDHDGTPDNATDRDDPRVAEWTAKMIAAAERAGYRLHPDSNPPHTLLWQRVSDEPTAEPVWIDDLPDWLR' A
#
# COMPACT_ATOMS: atom_id res chain seq x y z
N MET A 1 5.56 -25.19 32.29
CA MET A 1 5.76 -25.43 30.86
C MET A 1 5.23 -24.20 30.16
N GLU A 2 6.15 -23.28 29.90
CA GLU A 2 5.91 -22.01 29.25
C GLU A 2 5.50 -22.26 27.79
N SER A 3 4.48 -21.55 27.32
CA SER A 3 4.13 -21.47 25.90
C SER A 3 4.41 -20.04 25.47
N ASP A 4 5.69 -19.75 25.26
CA ASP A 4 6.16 -18.55 24.58
C ASP A 4 5.61 -18.56 23.15
N HIS A 5 4.44 -17.95 22.97
CA HIS A 5 3.88 -17.60 21.68
C HIS A 5 4.28 -16.17 21.32
N ASP A 6 5.58 -15.87 21.43
CA ASP A 6 6.16 -14.64 20.87
C ASP A 6 6.82 -14.98 19.54
N GLY A 7 5.99 -15.41 18.59
CA GLY A 7 6.36 -15.40 17.19
C GLY A 7 6.33 -13.96 16.72
N THR A 8 7.43 -13.23 16.90
CA THR A 8 7.64 -11.93 16.25
C THR A 8 7.26 -12.10 14.77
N PRO A 9 6.35 -11.30 14.19
CA PRO A 9 6.00 -11.46 12.79
C PRO A 9 7.27 -11.23 11.97
N ASP A 10 7.69 -12.26 11.24
CA ASP A 10 8.82 -12.24 10.31
C ASP A 10 8.48 -11.27 9.17
N ASN A 11 8.70 -9.98 9.42
CA ASN A 11 8.47 -8.87 8.49
C ASN A 11 9.63 -8.72 7.49
N ALA A 12 10.58 -9.67 7.51
CA ALA A 12 11.78 -9.63 6.69
C ALA A 12 11.57 -10.19 5.28
N THR A 13 10.52 -10.99 5.07
CA THR A 13 10.26 -11.67 3.78
C THR A 13 9.32 -10.89 2.84
N ASP A 14 8.57 -9.91 3.36
CA ASP A 14 7.59 -9.13 2.58
C ASP A 14 8.23 -8.07 1.66
N ARG A 15 9.44 -7.63 1.99
CA ARG A 15 10.14 -6.51 1.33
C ARG A 15 10.52 -6.76 -0.14
N ASP A 16 10.74 -8.02 -0.49
CA ASP A 16 11.17 -8.46 -1.82
C ASP A 16 10.06 -9.29 -2.53
N ASP A 17 8.86 -9.36 -1.93
CA ASP A 17 7.77 -10.09 -2.56
C ASP A 17 7.28 -9.30 -3.79
N PRO A 18 7.34 -9.89 -5.00
CA PRO A 18 6.98 -9.18 -6.22
C PRO A 18 5.50 -8.77 -6.25
N ARG A 19 4.64 -9.41 -5.46
CA ARG A 19 3.21 -9.07 -5.36
C ARG A 19 3.00 -7.80 -4.55
N VAL A 20 3.82 -7.57 -3.52
CA VAL A 20 3.80 -6.35 -2.70
C VAL A 20 4.28 -5.15 -3.52
N ALA A 21 5.33 -5.34 -4.34
CA ALA A 21 5.78 -4.32 -5.28
C ALA A 21 4.71 -4.00 -6.34
N GLU A 22 4.05 -5.02 -6.91
CA GLU A 22 2.96 -4.83 -7.88
C GLU A 22 1.77 -4.08 -7.26
N TRP A 23 1.36 -4.47 -6.05
CA TRP A 23 0.27 -3.82 -5.34
C TRP A 23 0.60 -2.36 -5.01
N THR A 24 1.83 -2.10 -4.54
CA THR A 24 2.32 -0.75 -4.26
C THR A 24 2.27 0.12 -5.51
N ALA A 25 2.69 -0.41 -6.66
CA ALA A 25 2.62 0.30 -7.94
C ALA A 25 1.17 0.61 -8.35
N LYS A 26 0.23 -0.32 -8.15
CA LYS A 26 -1.21 -0.10 -8.40
C LYS A 26 -1.77 1.03 -7.53
N MET A 27 -1.43 1.03 -6.24
CA MET A 27 -1.87 2.07 -5.29
C MET A 27 -1.33 3.45 -5.68
N ILE A 28 -0.06 3.55 -6.07
CA ILE A 28 0.54 4.80 -6.57
C ILE A 28 -0.18 5.28 -7.82
N ALA A 29 -0.40 4.41 -8.82
CA ALA A 29 -1.09 4.77 -10.05
C ALA A 29 -2.54 5.22 -9.81
N ALA A 30 -3.26 4.56 -8.90
CA ALA A 30 -4.62 4.95 -8.52
C ALA A 30 -4.65 6.33 -7.84
N ALA A 31 -3.72 6.58 -6.91
CA ALA A 31 -3.59 7.87 -6.24
C ALA A 31 -3.21 9.00 -7.22
N GLU A 32 -2.33 8.74 -8.18
CA GLU A 32 -1.98 9.71 -9.24
C GLU A 32 -3.18 10.08 -10.12
N ARG A 33 -4.01 9.11 -10.51
CA ARG A 33 -5.28 9.38 -11.22
C ARG A 33 -6.29 10.16 -10.37
N ALA A 34 -6.17 10.03 -9.04
CA ALA A 34 -6.98 10.76 -8.07
C ALA A 34 -6.53 12.21 -7.84
N GLY A 35 -5.44 12.63 -8.50
CA GLY A 35 -4.86 13.96 -8.28
C GLY A 35 -4.00 14.04 -7.03
N TYR A 36 -3.53 12.91 -6.51
CA TYR A 36 -2.56 12.83 -5.43
C TYR A 36 -1.18 12.45 -5.98
N ARG A 37 -0.13 12.81 -5.27
CA ARG A 37 1.24 12.38 -5.55
C ARG A 37 1.84 11.79 -4.30
N LEU A 38 2.71 10.80 -4.47
CA LEU A 38 3.46 10.24 -3.36
C LEU A 38 4.36 11.33 -2.73
N HIS A 39 4.22 11.53 -1.42
CA HIS A 39 5.04 12.45 -0.65
C HIS A 39 6.49 11.96 -0.62
N PRO A 40 7.51 12.84 -0.66
CA PRO A 40 8.91 12.44 -0.63
C PRO A 40 9.32 11.63 0.60
N ASP A 41 8.65 11.84 1.74
CA ASP A 41 8.88 11.06 2.97
C ASP A 41 8.15 9.69 3.00
N SER A 42 7.52 9.29 1.90
CA SER A 42 6.95 7.95 1.79
C SER A 42 8.06 6.90 1.75
N ASN A 43 7.79 5.73 2.33
CA ASN A 43 8.69 4.58 2.33
C ASN A 43 7.95 3.32 1.84
N PRO A 44 7.61 3.22 0.54
CA PRO A 44 6.91 2.06 0.02
C PRO A 44 7.73 0.77 0.20
N PRO A 45 7.10 -0.39 0.45
CA PRO A 45 5.65 -0.60 0.60
C PRO A 45 5.09 -0.23 1.99
N HIS A 46 5.96 0.02 2.99
CA HIS A 46 5.58 0.14 4.41
C HIS A 46 4.75 1.38 4.72
N THR A 47 5.03 2.52 4.06
CA THR A 47 4.35 3.78 4.32
C THR A 47 4.11 4.54 3.02
N LEU A 48 2.84 4.73 2.66
CA LEU A 48 2.40 5.53 1.52
C LEU A 48 1.76 6.82 2.01
N LEU A 49 2.51 7.92 1.96
CA LEU A 49 2.03 9.25 2.34
C LEU A 49 1.62 10.01 1.07
N TRP A 50 0.42 10.59 1.07
CA TRP A 50 -0.14 11.24 -0.12
C TRP A 50 -0.20 12.74 0.04
N GLN A 51 0.26 13.47 -0.98
CA GLN A 51 0.09 14.90 -1.12
C GLN A 51 -0.95 15.17 -2.21
N ARG A 52 -1.98 15.95 -1.90
CA ARG A 52 -2.98 16.37 -2.90
C ARG A 52 -2.34 17.39 -3.85
N VAL A 53 -2.42 17.13 -5.16
CA VAL A 53 -1.87 17.97 -6.22
C VAL A 53 -2.97 18.73 -6.96
N SER A 54 -4.22 18.29 -6.88
CA SER A 54 -5.38 18.95 -7.48
C SER A 54 -6.58 19.05 -6.53
N ASP A 55 -7.31 20.16 -6.61
CA ASP A 55 -8.45 20.46 -5.73
C ASP A 55 -9.73 19.71 -6.15
N GLU A 56 -9.83 19.21 -7.38
CA GLU A 56 -10.94 18.37 -7.83
C GLU A 56 -10.56 16.88 -7.79
N PRO A 57 -11.34 16.00 -7.12
CA PRO A 57 -11.11 14.57 -7.14
C PRO A 57 -11.53 14.00 -8.50
N THR A 58 -10.55 13.61 -9.33
CA THR A 58 -10.80 13.04 -10.67
C THR A 58 -10.72 11.51 -10.73
N ALA A 59 -10.37 10.82 -9.63
CA ALA A 59 -10.34 9.36 -9.65
C ALA A 59 -11.71 8.75 -9.44
N GLU A 60 -11.93 7.70 -10.19
CA GLU A 60 -12.95 6.70 -9.90
C GLU A 60 -12.60 5.98 -8.59
N PRO A 61 -13.58 5.75 -7.69
CA PRO A 61 -13.34 5.09 -6.42
C PRO A 61 -12.83 3.65 -6.65
N VAL A 62 -11.74 3.29 -5.95
CA VAL A 62 -11.27 1.91 -5.88
C VAL A 62 -12.23 1.13 -4.98
N TRP A 63 -12.94 0.16 -5.54
CA TRP A 63 -13.88 -0.68 -4.80
C TRP A 63 -13.12 -1.79 -4.08
N ILE A 64 -13.64 -2.23 -2.93
CA ILE A 64 -13.08 -3.33 -2.13
C ILE A 64 -12.90 -4.64 -2.92
N ASP A 65 -13.65 -4.80 -4.02
CA ASP A 65 -13.58 -5.94 -4.92
C ASP A 65 -12.36 -5.90 -5.87
N ASP A 66 -11.72 -4.72 -6.01
CA ASP A 66 -10.48 -4.53 -6.77
C ASP A 66 -9.23 -4.78 -5.91
N LEU A 67 -9.42 -4.98 -4.59
CA LEU A 67 -8.32 -5.37 -3.70
C LEU A 67 -7.97 -6.84 -3.93
N PRO A 68 -6.68 -7.18 -3.95
CA PRO A 68 -6.28 -8.58 -4.10
C PRO A 68 -6.75 -9.42 -2.89
N ASP A 69 -7.05 -10.70 -3.12
CA ASP A 69 -7.64 -11.62 -2.13
C ASP A 69 -6.89 -11.71 -0.79
N TRP A 70 -5.57 -11.50 -0.81
CA TRP A 70 -4.74 -11.53 0.39
C TRP A 70 -4.82 -10.26 1.25
N LEU A 71 -5.45 -9.20 0.74
CA LEU A 71 -5.63 -7.91 1.40
C LEU A 71 -7.10 -7.67 1.81
N ARG A 72 -8.00 -8.63 1.54
CA ARG A 72 -9.42 -8.55 1.89
C ARG A 72 -9.70 -8.89 3.35
#